data_AF-A0A3A3FQQ4-F1
#
_entry.id   AF-A0A3A3FQQ4-F1
#
_cell.length_a   1.000
_cell.length_b   1.000
_cell.length_c   1.000
_cell.angle_alpha   90.00
_cell.angle_beta   90.00
_cell.angle_gamma   90.00
#
_symmetry.space_group_name_H-M   'P 1'
#
loop_
_entity.id
_entity.type
_entity.pdbx_description
1 polymer ?
#
loop_
_entity_poly.entity_id
_entity_poly.type
_entity_poly.pdbx_seq_one_letter_code
_entity_poly.pdbx_strand_id
1 'polypeptide(L)'
;MEWKLSGISPPASGCGLGQAKQGRQGRQGRIGMNAATVAEIDFPWTDQYLLGFSPMDAHHREFVDTLNALATAAQDDVLTMLDKFIEATEEHFHQENDWMVKHAFPPRDCHMAEHQAVLRTLYEARGMVVMGRTDFLLGMIKALTEWFPGHADHLDSALAQWMTKKTHGGIPVVLKRLAREQTAE
;
A
#
# COMPACT_ATOMS: atom_id res chain seq x y z
N MET A 1 -10.84 -12.03 2.68
CA MET A 1 -11.57 -10.77 2.96
C MET A 1 -11.70 -10.07 1.63
N GLU A 2 -12.92 -9.97 1.10
CA GLU A 2 -13.19 -9.38 -0.22
C GLU A 2 -13.17 -7.85 -0.10
N TRP A 3 -12.34 -7.20 -0.92
CA TRP A 3 -12.34 -5.76 -1.10
C TRP A 3 -13.65 -5.30 -1.77
N LYS A 4 -14.67 -5.03 -0.97
CA LYS A 4 -15.88 -4.30 -1.39
C LYS A 4 -15.80 -2.86 -0.88
N LEU A 5 -15.08 -2.02 -1.62
CA LEU A 5 -15.34 -0.59 -1.59
C LEU A 5 -16.50 -0.30 -2.55
N SER A 6 -17.54 0.30 -1.99
CA SER A 6 -18.72 0.83 -2.66
C SER A 6 -18.32 1.64 -3.89
N GLY A 7 -18.64 1.14 -5.09
CA GLY A 7 -18.78 1.98 -6.28
C GLY A 7 -17.95 1.64 -7.53
N ILE A 8 -17.03 0.66 -7.48
CA ILE A 8 -16.32 0.22 -8.69
C ILE A 8 -16.55 -1.28 -8.87
N SER A 9 -17.43 -1.64 -9.81
CA SER A 9 -17.61 -3.03 -10.23
C SER A 9 -16.40 -3.49 -11.06
N PRO A 10 -15.92 -4.73 -10.91
CA PRO A 10 -14.96 -5.29 -11.86
C PRO A 10 -15.68 -5.53 -13.21
N PRO A 11 -15.02 -5.32 -14.38
CA PRO A 11 -15.61 -5.78 -15.62
C PRO A 11 -15.58 -7.32 -15.64
N ALA A 12 -16.76 -7.92 -15.75
CA ALA A 12 -16.93 -9.30 -16.12
C ALA A 12 -16.33 -9.52 -17.52
N SER A 13 -15.59 -10.62 -17.69
CA SER A 13 -15.17 -11.13 -18.99
C SER A 13 -16.39 -11.36 -19.89
N GLY A 14 -16.51 -10.60 -20.97
CA GLY A 14 -17.59 -10.72 -21.94
C GLY A 14 -17.33 -9.93 -23.21
N CYS A 15 -17.10 -10.66 -24.30
CA CYS A 15 -17.10 -10.18 -25.68
C CYS A 15 -18.37 -9.34 -25.97
N GLY A 16 -18.24 -8.12 -26.51
CA GLY A 16 -19.40 -7.36 -26.99
C GLY A 16 -19.10 -5.90 -27.38
N LEU A 17 -19.23 -5.59 -28.67
CA LEU A 17 -19.21 -4.25 -29.25
C LEU A 17 -20.36 -3.37 -28.71
N GLY A 18 -20.12 -2.07 -28.50
CA GLY A 18 -21.15 -1.07 -28.26
C GLY A 18 -20.59 0.35 -28.12
N GLN A 19 -21.20 1.31 -28.82
CA GLN A 19 -20.67 2.64 -29.14
C GLN A 19 -20.86 3.73 -28.06
N ALA A 20 -20.09 4.80 -28.23
CA ALA A 20 -20.03 6.03 -27.45
C ALA A 20 -21.33 6.86 -27.41
N LYS A 21 -21.48 7.69 -26.35
CA LYS A 21 -21.97 9.09 -26.45
C LYS A 21 -21.39 9.99 -25.35
N GLN A 22 -21.05 11.21 -25.77
CA GLN A 22 -20.54 12.34 -24.99
C GLN A 22 -21.63 13.02 -24.15
N GLY A 23 -21.20 13.69 -23.08
CA GLY A 23 -21.79 14.96 -22.65
C GLY A 23 -22.00 15.11 -21.14
N ARG A 24 -21.18 15.96 -20.51
CA ARG A 24 -21.56 17.32 -20.04
C ARG A 24 -20.65 17.75 -18.89
N GLN A 25 -19.97 18.87 -19.11
CA GLN A 25 -19.13 19.58 -18.14
C GLN A 25 -19.98 20.10 -16.96
N GLY A 26 -19.43 19.98 -15.75
CA GLY A 26 -20.01 20.56 -14.54
C GLY A 26 -18.92 20.88 -13.51
N ARG A 27 -18.55 22.16 -13.44
CA ARG A 27 -18.01 22.92 -12.29
C ARG A 27 -16.85 22.27 -11.49
N GLN A 28 -15.62 22.58 -11.89
CA GLN A 28 -14.41 22.35 -11.09
C GLN A 28 -14.42 23.27 -9.85
N GLY A 29 -14.82 22.72 -8.70
CA GLY A 29 -14.45 23.28 -7.40
C GLY A 29 -13.02 22.88 -7.09
N ARG A 30 -12.13 23.85 -6.89
CA ARG A 30 -10.79 23.61 -6.32
C ARG A 30 -10.97 23.10 -4.90
N ILE A 31 -10.89 21.78 -4.72
CA ILE A 31 -10.69 21.16 -3.41
C ILE A 31 -9.24 20.72 -3.41
N GLY A 32 -8.34 21.61 -2.98
CA GLY A 32 -7.03 21.17 -2.52
C GLY A 32 -7.22 20.24 -1.34
N MET A 33 -6.32 19.28 -1.11
CA MET A 33 -6.31 18.52 0.14
C MET A 33 -6.28 19.53 1.29
N ASN A 34 -7.34 19.61 2.07
CA ASN A 34 -7.28 20.38 3.31
C ASN A 34 -6.26 19.68 4.20
N ALA A 35 -5.17 20.37 4.55
CA ALA A 35 -4.15 19.84 5.46
C ALA A 35 -4.78 19.25 6.76
N ALA A 36 -5.93 19.77 7.18
CA ALA A 36 -6.71 19.28 8.32
C ALA A 36 -7.27 17.85 8.16
N THR A 37 -7.63 17.38 6.95
CA THR A 37 -8.21 16.03 6.76
C THR A 37 -7.15 14.93 6.64
N VAL A 38 -5.89 15.31 6.38
CA VAL A 38 -4.79 14.34 6.21
C VAL A 38 -3.97 14.20 7.50
N ALA A 39 -3.99 15.23 8.36
CA ALA A 39 -3.42 15.19 9.70
C ALA A 39 -4.12 14.19 10.67
N GLU A 40 -5.26 13.61 10.30
CA GLU A 40 -5.97 12.62 11.13
C GLU A 40 -5.55 11.16 10.88
N ILE A 41 -4.74 10.89 9.84
CA ILE A 41 -4.25 9.53 9.57
C ILE A 41 -3.00 9.27 10.42
N ASP A 42 -3.17 8.52 11.51
CA ASP A 42 -2.08 8.06 12.38
C ASP A 42 -1.66 6.64 11.97
N PHE A 43 -0.51 6.52 11.29
CA PHE A 43 0.07 5.24 10.89
C PHE A 43 1.54 5.14 11.29
N PRO A 44 1.87 5.21 12.58
CA PRO A 44 3.25 5.25 13.03
C PRO A 44 3.91 3.88 12.86
N TRP A 45 5.23 3.88 12.70
CA TRP A 45 5.99 2.65 12.82
C TRP A 45 5.80 2.04 14.21
N THR A 46 5.51 0.74 14.26
CA THR A 46 5.60 -0.04 15.49
C THR A 46 6.31 -1.37 15.19
N ASP A 47 6.84 -2.02 16.24
CA ASP A 47 7.50 -3.33 16.08
C ASP A 47 6.54 -4.43 15.64
N GLN A 48 5.22 -4.15 15.54
CA GLN A 48 4.25 -5.10 14.98
C GLN A 48 4.58 -5.47 13.53
N TYR A 49 5.23 -4.57 12.77
CA TYR A 49 5.61 -4.81 11.38
C TYR A 49 6.94 -5.56 11.21
N LEU A 50 7.64 -5.89 12.30
CA LEU A 50 8.85 -6.70 12.25
C LEU A 50 8.51 -8.18 12.01
N LEU A 51 9.20 -8.78 11.05
CA LEU A 51 9.09 -10.17 10.65
C LEU A 51 10.38 -10.96 10.88
N GLY A 52 11.47 -10.27 11.23
CA GLY A 52 12.74 -10.91 11.58
C GLY A 52 13.59 -11.30 10.37
N PHE A 53 13.26 -10.75 9.21
CA PHE A 53 14.09 -10.83 8.02
C PHE A 53 14.48 -9.41 7.60
N SER A 54 15.68 -8.98 7.99
CA SER A 54 16.09 -7.57 7.95
C SER A 54 15.90 -6.85 6.61
N PRO A 55 16.13 -7.48 5.44
CA PRO A 55 15.85 -6.81 4.16
C PRO A 55 14.37 -6.42 4.00
N MET A 56 13.45 -7.28 4.40
CA MET A 56 12.01 -7.02 4.35
C MET A 56 11.59 -6.00 5.43
N ASP A 57 12.12 -6.13 6.65
CA ASP A 57 11.85 -5.19 7.73
C ASP A 57 12.26 -3.74 7.38
N ALA A 58 13.32 -3.58 6.57
CA ALA A 58 13.75 -2.27 6.07
C ALA A 58 12.73 -1.67 5.08
N HIS A 59 12.26 -2.45 4.11
CA HIS A 59 11.23 -2.01 3.18
C HIS A 59 9.89 -1.72 3.87
N HIS A 60 9.52 -2.50 4.89
CA HIS A 60 8.33 -2.23 5.70
C HIS A 60 8.41 -0.87 6.39
N ARG A 61 9.58 -0.52 6.93
CA ARG A 61 9.80 0.78 7.55
C ARG A 61 9.71 1.90 6.53
N GLU A 62 10.37 1.72 5.38
CA GLU A 62 10.32 2.68 4.30
C GLU A 62 8.89 2.90 3.78
N PHE A 63 8.08 1.84 3.65
CA PHE A 63 6.67 1.93 3.28
C PHE A 63 5.89 2.82 4.27
N VAL A 64 6.04 2.58 5.57
CA VAL A 64 5.39 3.37 6.62
C VAL A 64 5.85 4.83 6.59
N ASP A 65 7.16 5.06 6.49
CA ASP A 65 7.74 6.40 6.52
C ASP A 65 7.32 7.22 5.28
N THR A 66 7.36 6.62 4.09
CA THR A 66 7.00 7.27 2.83
C THR A 66 5.48 7.49 2.71
N LEU A 67 4.66 6.58 3.21
CA LEU A 67 3.19 6.77 3.27
C LEU A 67 2.81 7.93 4.19
N ASN A 68 3.46 8.04 5.36
CA ASN A 68 3.25 9.17 6.27
C ASN A 68 3.76 10.49 5.69
N ALA A 69 4.89 10.48 4.97
CA ALA A 69 5.39 11.66 4.27
C ALA A 69 4.42 12.12 3.18
N LEU A 70 3.82 11.19 2.43
CA LEU A 70 2.77 11.48 1.46
C LEU A 70 1.50 12.03 2.14
N ALA A 71 1.08 11.45 3.26
CA ALA A 71 -0.06 11.94 4.02
C ALA A 71 0.16 13.36 4.57
N THR A 72 1.38 13.75 4.87
CA THR A 72 1.67 15.09 5.42
C THR A 72 2.22 16.07 4.39
N ALA A 73 2.26 15.69 3.11
CA ALA A 73 2.80 16.50 2.03
C ALA A 73 2.03 17.81 1.84
N ALA A 74 2.76 18.91 1.63
CA ALA A 74 2.16 20.15 1.18
C ALA A 74 1.55 19.97 -0.22
N GLN A 75 0.52 20.74 -0.55
CA GLN A 75 -0.21 20.60 -1.82
C GLN A 75 0.71 20.60 -3.06
N ASP A 76 1.73 21.45 -3.06
CA ASP A 76 2.69 21.58 -4.17
C ASP A 76 3.66 20.38 -4.26
N ASP A 77 3.82 19.63 -3.17
CA ASP A 77 4.72 18.48 -3.06
C ASP A 77 4.01 17.12 -3.20
N VAL A 78 2.67 17.09 -3.20
CA VAL A 78 1.88 15.84 -3.20
C VAL A 78 2.29 14.89 -4.33
N LEU A 79 2.41 15.39 -5.56
CA LEU A 79 2.78 14.53 -6.70
C LEU A 79 4.19 13.96 -6.53
N THR A 80 5.13 14.77 -6.06
CA THR A 80 6.52 14.34 -5.80
C THR A 80 6.58 13.27 -4.71
N MET A 81 5.81 13.43 -3.63
CA MET A 81 5.77 12.44 -2.55
C MET A 81 5.02 11.17 -2.96
N LEU A 82 4.00 11.30 -3.80
CA LEU A 82 3.31 10.14 -4.36
C LEU A 82 4.23 9.33 -5.28
N ASP A 83 5.02 9.99 -6.11
CA ASP A 83 6.01 9.34 -6.98
C ASP A 83 7.07 8.59 -6.16
N LYS A 84 7.57 9.20 -5.08
CA LYS A 84 8.49 8.53 -4.14
C LYS A 84 7.86 7.31 -3.45
N PHE A 85 6.60 7.42 -3.03
CA PHE A 85 5.89 6.31 -2.41
C PHE A 85 5.67 5.15 -3.40
N ILE A 86 5.35 5.47 -4.67
CA ILE A 86 5.24 4.48 -5.74
C ILE A 86 6.57 3.77 -5.95
N GLU A 87 7.67 4.51 -6.11
CA GLU A 87 9.01 3.95 -6.31
C GLU A 87 9.40 3.00 -5.17
N ALA A 88 9.26 3.43 -3.91
CA ALA A 88 9.55 2.60 -2.74
C ALA A 88 8.67 1.32 -2.70
N THR A 89 7.39 1.44 -3.03
CA THR A 89 6.45 0.30 -3.06
C THR A 89 6.78 -0.68 -4.19
N GLU A 90 7.20 -0.17 -5.35
CA GLU A 90 7.63 -1.01 -6.47
C GLU A 90 8.90 -1.79 -6.14
N GLU A 91 9.90 -1.13 -5.55
CA GLU A 91 11.14 -1.78 -5.13
C GLU A 91 10.88 -2.87 -4.09
N HIS A 92 10.06 -2.58 -3.08
CA HIS A 92 9.62 -3.55 -2.07
C HIS A 92 8.97 -4.77 -2.75
N PHE A 93 7.89 -4.57 -3.51
CA PHE A 93 7.17 -5.69 -4.11
C PHE A 93 7.99 -6.43 -5.14
N HIS A 94 8.85 -5.75 -5.91
CA HIS A 94 9.76 -6.40 -6.84
C HIS A 94 10.71 -7.35 -6.10
N GLN A 95 11.32 -6.89 -5.00
CA GLN A 95 12.23 -7.70 -4.20
C GLN A 95 11.54 -8.95 -3.64
N GLU A 96 10.32 -8.81 -3.12
CA GLU A 96 9.56 -9.96 -2.62
C GLU A 96 9.12 -10.92 -3.71
N ASN A 97 8.62 -10.38 -4.83
CA ASN A 97 8.24 -11.18 -5.99
C ASN A 97 9.43 -12.00 -6.51
N ASP A 98 10.61 -11.38 -6.58
CA ASP A 98 11.85 -12.05 -6.95
C ASP A 98 12.20 -13.17 -5.98
N TRP A 99 12.09 -12.95 -4.68
CA TRP A 99 12.31 -13.99 -3.68
C TRP A 99 11.32 -15.14 -3.84
N MET A 100 10.04 -14.84 -4.02
CA MET A 100 8.98 -15.83 -4.20
C MET A 100 9.23 -16.72 -5.42
N VAL A 101 9.64 -16.12 -6.54
CA VAL A 101 9.96 -16.83 -7.78
C VAL A 101 11.26 -17.64 -7.61
N LYS A 102 12.35 -16.99 -7.22
CA LYS A 102 13.69 -17.59 -7.15
C LYS A 102 13.78 -18.73 -6.15
N HIS A 103 13.08 -18.61 -5.02
CA HIS A 103 13.14 -19.60 -3.95
C HIS A 103 11.95 -20.56 -3.94
N ALA A 104 11.13 -20.56 -5.00
CA ALA A 104 9.97 -21.43 -5.18
C ALA A 104 9.02 -21.39 -3.97
N PHE A 105 8.67 -20.17 -3.52
CA PHE A 105 7.70 -19.98 -2.45
C PHE A 105 6.31 -20.46 -2.91
N PRO A 106 5.70 -21.45 -2.24
CA PRO A 106 4.49 -22.09 -2.77
C PRO A 106 3.26 -21.18 -2.91
N PRO A 107 2.91 -20.30 -1.94
CA PRO A 107 1.69 -19.49 -2.04
C PRO A 107 1.90 -18.14 -2.74
N ARG A 108 2.80 -18.07 -3.74
CA ARG A 108 3.19 -16.81 -4.40
C ARG A 108 2.09 -16.14 -5.23
N ASP A 109 1.19 -16.90 -5.87
CA ASP A 109 0.27 -16.33 -6.85
C ASP A 109 -0.74 -15.36 -6.21
N CYS A 110 -1.28 -15.72 -5.03
CA CYS A 110 -2.18 -14.86 -4.27
C CYS A 110 -1.45 -13.61 -3.74
N HIS A 111 -0.22 -13.77 -3.24
CA HIS A 111 0.61 -12.69 -2.73
C HIS A 111 0.95 -11.67 -3.82
N MET A 112 1.45 -12.14 -4.96
CA MET A 112 1.75 -11.29 -6.12
C MET A 112 0.51 -10.56 -6.67
N ALA A 113 -0.68 -11.17 -6.55
CA ALA A 113 -1.92 -10.54 -6.98
C ALA A 113 -2.32 -9.34 -6.10
N GLU A 114 -2.11 -9.43 -4.78
CA GLU A 114 -2.31 -8.31 -3.85
C GLU A 114 -1.32 -7.16 -4.16
N HIS A 115 -0.04 -7.47 -4.40
CA HIS A 115 0.97 -6.47 -4.82
C HIS A 115 0.52 -5.71 -6.08
N GLN A 116 0.06 -6.45 -7.10
CA GLN A 116 -0.42 -5.84 -8.34
C GLN A 116 -1.67 -4.98 -8.12
N ALA A 117 -2.56 -5.36 -7.21
CA ALA A 117 -3.75 -4.58 -6.87
C ALA A 117 -3.40 -3.25 -6.21
N VAL A 118 -2.45 -3.27 -5.27
CA VAL A 118 -1.92 -2.06 -4.64
C VAL A 118 -1.29 -1.15 -5.68
N LEU A 119 -0.35 -1.63 -6.50
CA LEU A 119 0.32 -0.82 -7.52
C LEU A 119 -0.66 -0.18 -8.51
N ARG A 120 -1.68 -0.93 -8.98
CA ARG A 120 -2.73 -0.35 -9.83
C ARG A 120 -3.44 0.82 -9.14
N THR A 121 -3.79 0.67 -7.87
CA THR A 121 -4.43 1.72 -7.07
C THR A 121 -3.54 2.96 -6.96
N LEU A 122 -2.23 2.77 -6.76
CA LEU A 122 -1.28 3.90 -6.70
C LEU A 122 -1.20 4.65 -8.03
N TYR A 123 -1.12 3.91 -9.14
CA TYR A 123 -1.07 4.50 -10.47
C TYR A 123 -2.36 5.23 -10.86
N GLU A 124 -3.52 4.69 -10.46
CA GLU A 124 -4.81 5.37 -10.59
C GLU A 124 -4.83 6.68 -9.80
N ALA A 125 -4.40 6.65 -8.52
CA ALA A 125 -4.32 7.84 -7.69
C ALA A 125 -3.39 8.90 -8.31
N ARG A 126 -2.23 8.49 -8.82
CA ARG A 126 -1.28 9.37 -9.49
C ARG A 126 -1.92 10.06 -10.70
N GLY A 127 -2.65 9.31 -11.54
CA GLY A 127 -3.39 9.88 -12.67
C GLY A 127 -4.41 10.92 -12.23
N MET A 128 -5.12 10.68 -11.12
CA MET A 128 -6.09 11.62 -10.56
C MET A 128 -5.41 12.90 -10.05
N VAL A 129 -4.29 12.78 -9.35
CA VAL A 129 -3.51 13.92 -8.83
C VAL A 129 -2.99 14.79 -9.98
N VAL A 130 -2.50 14.21 -11.07
CA VAL A 130 -2.07 14.96 -12.27
C VAL A 130 -3.23 15.76 -12.89
N MET A 131 -4.46 15.26 -12.79
CA MET A 131 -5.66 15.98 -13.23
C MET A 131 -6.17 17.02 -12.20
N GLY A 132 -5.45 17.23 -11.10
CA GLY A 132 -5.84 18.13 -10.01
C GLY A 132 -6.94 17.57 -9.11
N ARG A 133 -7.17 16.24 -9.11
CA ARG A 133 -8.16 15.56 -8.28
C ARG A 133 -7.47 14.75 -7.18
N THR A 134 -7.52 15.25 -5.96
CA THR A 134 -6.85 14.66 -4.79
C THR A 134 -7.80 13.95 -3.82
N ASP A 135 -9.10 13.93 -4.12
CA ASP A 135 -10.14 13.25 -3.35
C ASP A 135 -9.87 11.74 -3.23
N PHE A 136 -9.41 11.12 -4.31
CA PHE A 136 -9.05 9.70 -4.32
C PHE A 136 -7.83 9.38 -3.44
N LEU A 137 -6.88 10.33 -3.33
CA LEU A 137 -5.61 10.10 -2.65
C LEU A 137 -5.79 9.82 -1.16
N LEU A 138 -6.69 10.55 -0.49
CA LEU A 138 -6.97 10.32 0.93
C LEU A 138 -7.59 8.94 1.18
N GLY A 139 -8.52 8.52 0.31
CA GLY A 139 -9.14 7.20 0.39
C GLY A 139 -8.12 6.08 0.18
N MET A 140 -7.20 6.27 -0.78
CA MET A 140 -6.09 5.33 -1.01
C MET A 140 -5.18 5.22 0.20
N ILE A 141 -4.72 6.34 0.77
CA ILE A 141 -3.83 6.33 1.95
C ILE A 141 -4.50 5.55 3.09
N LYS A 142 -5.76 5.87 3.40
CA LYS A 142 -6.52 5.16 4.43
C LYS A 142 -6.60 3.66 4.16
N ALA A 143 -6.93 3.27 2.93
CA ALA A 143 -7.01 1.86 2.55
C ALA A 143 -5.67 1.12 2.72
N LEU A 144 -4.55 1.78 2.42
CA LEU A 144 -3.21 1.21 2.62
C LEU A 144 -2.87 1.04 4.10
N THR A 145 -3.23 2.00 4.95
CA THR A 145 -3.03 1.89 6.42
C THR A 145 -3.83 0.76 7.04
N GLU A 146 -4.99 0.43 6.48
CA GLU A 146 -5.84 -0.69 6.92
C GLU A 146 -5.35 -2.04 6.35
N TRP A 147 -4.82 -2.05 5.13
CA TRP A 147 -4.35 -3.25 4.44
C TRP A 147 -2.99 -3.75 4.96
N PHE A 148 -2.02 -2.84 5.11
CA PHE A 148 -0.62 -3.19 5.33
C PHE A 148 -0.39 -4.09 6.57
N PRO A 149 -0.98 -3.83 7.75
CA PRO A 149 -0.78 -4.70 8.92
C PRO A 149 -1.21 -6.15 8.65
N GLY A 150 -2.37 -6.33 7.99
CA GLY A 150 -2.88 -7.64 7.63
C GLY A 150 -2.01 -8.35 6.60
N HIS A 151 -1.51 -7.61 5.61
CA HIS A 151 -0.58 -8.14 4.61
C HIS A 151 0.72 -8.63 5.24
N ALA A 152 1.35 -7.78 6.05
CA ALA A 152 2.59 -8.07 6.77
C ALA A 152 2.45 -9.31 7.67
N ASP A 153 1.37 -9.39 8.45
CA ASP A 153 1.17 -10.48 9.40
C ASP A 153 0.85 -11.83 8.73
N HIS A 154 0.14 -11.84 7.59
CA HIS A 154 -0.35 -13.09 6.99
C HIS A 154 0.45 -13.59 5.80
N LEU A 155 0.93 -12.70 4.94
CA LEU A 155 1.61 -13.07 3.69
C LEU A 155 3.12 -12.89 3.84
N ASP A 156 3.55 -11.68 4.20
CA ASP A 156 4.98 -11.35 4.28
C ASP A 156 5.66 -12.16 5.39
N SER A 157 4.98 -12.38 6.52
CA SER A 157 5.52 -13.22 7.61
C SER A 157 5.86 -14.64 7.15
N ALA A 158 5.05 -15.22 6.25
CA ALA A 158 5.30 -16.54 5.69
C ALA A 158 6.49 -16.53 4.72
N LEU A 159 6.61 -15.46 3.92
CA LEU A 159 7.77 -15.26 3.04
C LEU A 159 9.06 -14.99 3.84
N ALA A 160 9.01 -14.19 4.90
CA ALA A 160 10.13 -13.90 5.79
C ALA A 160 10.67 -15.18 6.45
N GLN A 161 9.78 -16.04 6.96
CA GLN A 161 10.15 -17.34 7.50
C GLN A 161 10.77 -18.25 6.43
N TRP A 162 10.21 -18.26 5.23
CA TRP A 162 10.76 -19.02 4.10
C TRP A 162 12.17 -18.55 3.76
N MET A 163 12.37 -17.23 3.66
CA MET A 163 13.66 -16.63 3.34
C MET A 163 14.69 -16.88 4.44
N THR A 164 14.30 -16.74 5.71
CA THR A 164 15.16 -17.06 6.85
C THR A 164 15.59 -18.53 6.83
N LYS A 165 14.67 -19.44 6.53
CA LYS A 165 15.00 -20.87 6.40
C LYS A 165 15.98 -21.13 5.25
N LYS A 166 15.80 -20.46 4.10
CA LYS A 166 16.70 -20.60 2.94
C LYS A 166 18.09 -20.01 3.15
N THR A 167 18.19 -18.95 3.94
CA THR A 167 19.43 -18.18 4.13
C THR A 167 20.20 -18.57 5.38
N HIS A 168 19.50 -18.97 6.45
CA HIS A 168 20.07 -19.23 7.77
C HIS A 168 19.72 -20.62 8.35
N GLY A 169 18.84 -21.38 7.70
CA GLY A 169 18.48 -22.74 8.12
C GLY A 169 17.52 -22.82 9.32
N GLY A 170 16.92 -21.70 9.75
CA GLY A 170 16.07 -21.62 10.94
C GLY A 170 14.76 -20.85 10.73
N ILE A 171 14.05 -20.62 11.84
CA ILE A 171 12.86 -19.74 11.93
C ILE A 171 13.28 -18.49 12.72
N PRO A 172 12.90 -17.27 12.29
CA PRO A 172 13.26 -16.06 13.01
C PRO A 172 12.57 -16.00 14.38
N VAL A 173 13.30 -15.51 15.38
CA VAL A 173 12.75 -15.13 16.69
C VAL A 173 12.68 -13.61 16.74
N VAL A 174 11.47 -13.06 16.77
CA VAL A 174 11.23 -11.62 16.75
C VAL A 174 10.78 -11.16 18.12
N LEU A 175 11.54 -10.24 18.72
CA LEU A 175 11.17 -9.59 19.97
C LEU A 175 10.54 -8.24 19.64
N LYS A 176 9.22 -8.13 19.81
CA LYS A 176 8.46 -6.92 19.51
C LYS A 176 8.24 -6.10 20.77
N ARG A 177 8.54 -4.80 20.73
CA ARG A 177 8.10 -3.88 21.77
C ARG A 177 6.60 -3.67 21.66
N LEU A 178 5.87 -3.91 22.74
CA LEU A 178 4.46 -3.56 22.81
C LEU A 178 4.34 -2.03 22.77
N ALA A 179 3.41 -1.54 21.94
CA ALA A 179 3.00 -0.14 22.03
C ALA A 179 2.54 0.13 23.47
N ARG A 180 2.98 1.24 24.07
CA ARG A 180 2.50 1.61 25.40
C ARG A 180 0.99 1.80 25.30
N GLU A 181 0.22 1.05 26.06
CA GLU A 181 -1.18 1.39 26.30
C GLU A 181 -1.19 2.79 26.93
N GLN A 182 -1.84 3.75 26.27
CA GLN A 182 -2.18 5.00 26.93
C GLN A 182 -3.23 4.64 27.98
N THR A 183 -2.80 4.42 29.21
CA THR A 183 -3.72 4.36 30.35
C THR A 183 -4.38 5.73 30.45
N ALA A 184 -5.65 5.81 30.04
CA ALA A 184 -6.47 6.98 30.28
C ALA A 184 -6.55 7.19 31.80
N GLU A 185 -6.07 8.34 32.26
CA GLU A 185 -6.22 8.82 33.64
C GLU A 185 -7.52 9.62 33.80
#